data_AF-A0A950LJJ7-F1
#
_entry.id   AF-A0A950LJJ7-F1
#
_cell.length_a   1.000
_cell.length_b   1.000
_cell.length_c   1.000
_cell.angle_alpha   90.00
_cell.angle_beta   90.00
_cell.angle_gamma   90.00
#
_symmetry.space_group_name_H-M   'P 1'
#
loop_
_entity.id
_entity.type
_entity.pdbx_description
1 polymer ?
#
loop_
_entity_poly.entity_id
_entity_poly.type
_entity_poly.pdbx_seq_one_letter_code
_entity_poly.pdbx_strand_id
1 'polypeptide(L)'
;AIEERFQVDVFLGDLSFETSYSLPGEARPARIRVDVSLDWPTWSQTAYRSLLIGDEVEELPEVLVELAIRVQELREIPDAGVLLAVLPEELEVLGEPLRRSVPTIEQVLARGEKGPVCAVEVSYEGSSALEETTLEDPARLEQSLAPLGRMLASILVRVTDLPFAFRAADTAP
;
A
#
# COMPACT_ATOMS: atom_id res chain seq x y z
N ALA A 1 -13.99 29.27 19.33
CA ALA A 1 -12.78 29.03 18.51
C ALA A 1 -12.39 27.55 18.46
N ILE A 2 -12.59 26.76 19.54
CA ILE A 2 -12.42 25.28 19.53
C ILE A 2 -13.65 24.60 18.87
N GLU A 3 -14.88 25.02 19.19
CA GLU A 3 -16.11 24.51 18.55
C GLU A 3 -16.14 24.62 17.02
N GLU A 4 -15.62 25.71 16.45
CA GLU A 4 -15.57 25.93 14.99
C GLU A 4 -14.59 24.99 14.28
N ARG A 5 -13.65 24.38 15.01
CA ARG A 5 -12.55 23.58 14.44
C ARG A 5 -12.84 22.08 14.48
N PHE A 6 -13.53 21.59 15.50
CA PHE A 6 -14.06 20.22 15.53
C PHE A 6 -15.01 19.95 14.35
N GLN A 7 -15.84 20.94 13.97
CA GLN A 7 -16.70 20.83 12.79
C GLN A 7 -15.88 20.61 11.51
N VAL A 8 -14.76 21.31 11.31
CA VAL A 8 -13.94 21.18 10.11
C VAL A 8 -13.34 19.77 10.00
N ASP A 9 -12.91 19.18 11.11
CA ASP A 9 -12.33 17.82 11.14
C ASP A 9 -13.39 16.76 10.84
N VAL A 10 -14.61 16.94 11.36
CA VAL A 10 -15.77 16.10 11.03
C VAL A 10 -16.18 16.26 9.56
N PHE A 11 -16.01 17.45 8.96
CA PHE A 11 -16.41 17.71 7.57
C PHE A 11 -15.33 17.37 6.52
N LEU A 12 -14.04 17.41 6.87
CA LEU A 12 -12.95 16.95 5.99
C LEU A 12 -12.79 15.43 6.01
N GLY A 13 -13.00 14.80 7.18
CA GLY A 13 -12.79 13.37 7.35
C GLY A 13 -11.33 12.96 7.20
N ASP A 14 -11.11 11.67 6.93
CA ASP A 14 -9.78 11.12 6.73
C ASP A 14 -9.18 11.61 5.41
N LEU A 15 -7.88 11.96 5.43
CA LEU A 15 -7.15 12.28 4.22
C LEU A 15 -6.48 11.02 3.70
N SER A 16 -6.85 10.56 2.51
CA SER A 16 -6.26 9.39 1.88
C SER A 16 -5.43 9.75 0.65
N PHE A 17 -4.35 9.01 0.45
CA PHE A 17 -3.54 9.03 -0.77
C PHE A 17 -3.38 7.60 -1.28
N GLU A 18 -3.66 7.40 -2.56
CA GLU A 18 -3.56 6.11 -3.23
C GLU A 18 -2.70 6.21 -4.49
N THR A 19 -1.83 5.22 -4.70
CA THR A 19 -1.06 5.10 -5.94
C THR A 19 -0.70 3.65 -6.25
N SER A 20 -0.44 3.35 -7.53
CA SER A 20 -0.06 2.00 -7.98
C SER A 20 1.28 2.04 -8.69
N TYR A 21 2.20 1.16 -8.28
CA TYR A 21 3.51 0.98 -8.89
C TYR A 21 3.57 -0.31 -9.71
N SER A 22 4.23 -0.26 -10.86
CA SER A 22 4.54 -1.42 -11.70
C SER A 22 5.89 -1.22 -12.38
N LEU A 23 6.51 -2.28 -12.89
CA LEU A 23 7.77 -2.15 -13.60
C LEU A 23 7.58 -1.49 -14.98
N PRO A 24 8.57 -0.71 -15.47
CA PRO A 24 8.54 -0.17 -16.81
C PRO A 24 8.40 -1.26 -17.88
N GLY A 25 7.51 -1.06 -18.85
CA GLY A 25 7.28 -2.00 -19.95
C GLY A 25 6.26 -3.11 -19.64
N GLU A 26 5.62 -3.08 -18.47
CA GLU A 26 4.49 -3.95 -18.15
C GLU A 26 3.32 -3.80 -19.13
N ALA A 27 2.52 -4.86 -19.23
CA ALA A 27 1.30 -4.85 -20.03
C ALA A 27 0.29 -3.81 -19.48
N ARG A 28 -0.76 -3.52 -20.26
CA ARG A 28 -1.89 -2.71 -19.80
C ARG A 28 -3.17 -3.55 -19.84
N PRO A 29 -3.78 -3.90 -18.70
CA PRO A 29 -3.34 -3.60 -17.32
C PRO A 29 -2.04 -4.30 -16.92
N ALA A 30 -1.30 -3.75 -15.94
CA ALA A 30 -0.06 -4.32 -15.44
C ALA A 30 -0.32 -5.69 -14.82
N ARG A 31 0.54 -6.69 -15.09
CA ARG A 31 0.36 -8.05 -14.56
C ARG A 31 0.82 -8.15 -13.12
N ILE A 32 1.82 -7.35 -12.77
CA ILE A 32 2.36 -7.25 -11.43
C ILE A 32 2.28 -5.77 -11.03
N ARG A 33 1.65 -5.51 -9.90
CA ARG A 33 1.55 -4.16 -9.34
C ARG A 33 1.64 -4.20 -7.83
N VAL A 34 2.04 -3.07 -7.25
CA VAL A 34 1.86 -2.81 -5.82
C VAL A 34 1.01 -1.58 -5.68
N ASP A 35 -0.15 -1.74 -5.05
CA ASP A 35 -1.04 -0.65 -4.68
C ASP A 35 -0.63 -0.15 -3.29
N VAL A 36 -0.55 1.16 -3.11
CA VAL A 36 -0.14 1.82 -1.87
C VAL A 36 -1.26 2.75 -1.44
N SER A 37 -1.78 2.54 -0.23
CA SER A 37 -2.69 3.47 0.46
C SER A 37 -1.98 4.08 1.66
N LEU A 38 -2.12 5.38 1.82
CA LEU A 38 -1.71 6.13 3.00
C LEU A 38 -2.93 6.88 3.52
N ASP A 39 -3.33 6.60 4.75
CA ASP A 39 -4.47 7.24 5.39
C ASP A 39 -4.00 8.06 6.59
N TRP A 40 -4.36 9.35 6.61
CA TRP A 40 -4.19 10.21 7.77
C TRP A 40 -5.53 10.37 8.48
N PRO A 41 -5.81 9.52 9.48
CA PRO A 41 -7.12 9.45 10.10
C PRO A 41 -7.42 10.71 10.91
N THR A 42 -8.71 10.98 11.09
CA THR A 42 -9.21 12.17 11.79
C THR A 42 -8.58 12.32 13.18
N TRP A 43 -8.41 11.22 13.93
CA TRP A 43 -7.78 11.27 15.26
C TRP A 43 -6.33 11.76 15.21
N SER A 44 -5.56 11.33 14.20
CA SER A 44 -4.16 11.71 14.03
C SER A 44 -4.05 13.17 13.58
N GLN A 45 -4.98 13.62 12.73
CA GLN A 45 -5.08 15.05 12.37
C GLN A 45 -5.40 15.91 13.61
N THR A 46 -6.31 15.47 14.49
CA THR A 46 -6.60 16.15 15.75
C THR A 46 -5.38 16.17 16.68
N ALA A 47 -4.67 15.05 16.83
CA ALA A 47 -3.45 14.98 17.63
C ALA A 47 -2.37 15.96 17.12
N TYR A 48 -2.18 16.05 15.82
CA TYR A 48 -1.19 16.98 15.24
C TYR A 48 -1.55 18.44 15.55
N ARG A 49 -2.83 18.80 15.48
CA ARG A 49 -3.28 20.16 15.82
C ARG A 49 -3.10 20.47 17.30
N SER A 50 -3.29 19.51 18.19
CA SER A 50 -2.99 19.66 19.62
C SER A 50 -1.50 19.93 19.86
N LEU A 51 -0.62 19.20 19.17
CA LEU A 51 0.83 19.45 19.23
C LEU A 51 1.18 20.88 18.78
N LEU A 52 0.59 21.38 17.69
CA LEU A 52 0.85 22.73 17.17
C LEU A 52 0.47 23.87 18.14
N ILE A 53 -0.42 23.63 19.10
CA ILE A 53 -0.79 24.61 20.14
C ILE A 53 -0.08 24.36 21.48
N GLY A 54 0.81 23.36 21.52
CA GLY A 54 1.59 22.98 22.70
C GLY A 54 0.80 22.19 23.74
N ASP A 55 -0.33 21.59 23.36
CA ASP A 55 -1.09 20.71 24.24
C ASP A 55 -0.43 19.31 24.32
N GLU A 56 -0.63 18.62 25.44
CA GLU A 56 -0.22 17.23 25.59
C GLU A 56 -1.14 16.31 24.77
N VAL A 57 -0.56 15.31 24.12
CA VAL A 57 -1.28 14.26 23.40
C VAL A 57 -1.00 12.90 24.02
N GLU A 58 -2.01 12.03 24.04
CA GLU A 58 -1.87 10.66 24.54
C GLU A 58 -1.10 9.78 23.54
N GLU A 59 -1.32 10.00 22.25
CA GLU A 59 -0.70 9.27 21.13
C GLU A 59 -0.18 10.28 20.11
N LEU A 60 0.98 9.98 19.52
CA LEU A 60 1.53 10.81 18.44
C LEU A 60 0.65 10.68 17.20
N PRO A 61 0.60 11.71 16.33
CA PRO A 61 -0.03 11.58 15.03
C PRO A 61 0.61 10.45 14.24
N GLU A 62 -0.19 9.59 13.62
CA GLU A 62 0.29 8.53 12.73
C GLU A 62 -0.39 8.57 11.36
N VAL A 63 0.28 8.00 10.37
CA VAL A 63 -0.30 7.66 9.06
C VAL A 63 -0.42 6.14 8.97
N LEU A 64 -1.62 5.66 8.65
CA LEU A 64 -1.87 4.25 8.38
C LEU A 64 -1.38 3.93 6.97
N VAL A 65 -0.72 2.80 6.82
CA VAL A 65 -0.07 2.39 5.56
C VAL A 65 -0.57 1.01 5.20
N GLU A 66 -1.12 0.90 3.99
CA GLU A 66 -1.48 -0.37 3.38
C GLU A 66 -0.72 -0.54 2.05
N LEU A 67 -0.13 -1.72 1.86
CA LEU A 67 0.52 -2.11 0.60
C LEU A 67 -0.13 -3.39 0.11
N ALA A 68 -0.68 -3.43 -1.10
CA ALA A 68 -1.21 -4.65 -1.71
C ALA A 68 -0.34 -5.06 -2.90
N ILE A 69 0.39 -6.16 -2.75
CA ILE A 69 1.21 -6.75 -3.81
C ILE A 69 0.34 -7.71 -4.58
N ARG A 70 0.05 -7.39 -5.84
CA ARG A 70 -0.88 -8.17 -6.68
C ARG A 70 -0.22 -8.69 -7.94
N VAL A 71 -0.42 -9.98 -8.20
CA VAL A 71 -0.12 -10.65 -9.47
C VAL A 71 -1.42 -11.11 -10.11
N GLN A 72 -1.70 -10.66 -11.32
CA GLN A 72 -2.97 -10.87 -12.01
C GLN A 72 -2.78 -11.31 -13.46
N GLU A 73 -3.90 -11.50 -14.18
CA GLU A 73 -3.91 -12.06 -15.54
C GLU A 73 -3.32 -13.47 -15.61
N LEU A 74 -3.53 -14.27 -14.56
CA LEU A 74 -3.04 -15.65 -14.49
C LEU A 74 -4.04 -16.59 -15.16
N ARG A 75 -3.51 -17.61 -15.85
CA ARG A 75 -4.31 -18.59 -16.61
C ARG A 75 -4.84 -19.74 -15.73
N GLU A 76 -4.26 -19.91 -14.56
CA GLU A 76 -4.53 -20.99 -13.62
C GLU A 76 -4.39 -20.50 -12.18
N ILE A 77 -4.93 -21.28 -11.24
CA ILE A 77 -4.83 -20.98 -9.80
C ILE A 77 -3.34 -20.98 -9.42
N PRO A 78 -2.79 -19.85 -8.95
CA PRO A 78 -1.38 -19.79 -8.55
C PRO A 78 -1.13 -20.56 -7.25
N ASP A 79 0.09 -21.07 -7.10
CA ASP A 79 0.62 -21.45 -5.79
C ASP A 79 1.03 -20.16 -5.05
N ALA A 80 0.29 -19.77 -4.01
CA ALA A 80 0.64 -18.59 -3.21
C ALA A 80 1.99 -18.75 -2.47
N GLY A 81 2.46 -19.98 -2.25
CA GLY A 81 3.72 -20.26 -1.56
C GLY A 81 4.93 -19.66 -2.28
N VAL A 82 4.92 -19.61 -3.62
CA VAL A 82 6.03 -19.00 -4.38
C VAL A 82 6.10 -17.48 -4.20
N LEU A 83 4.96 -16.82 -4.00
CA LEU A 83 4.90 -15.40 -3.67
C LEU A 83 5.36 -15.15 -2.23
N LEU A 84 4.84 -15.93 -1.28
CA LEU A 84 5.22 -15.81 0.12
C LEU A 84 6.71 -16.10 0.39
N ALA A 85 7.36 -16.89 -0.47
CA ALA A 85 8.78 -17.20 -0.35
C ALA A 85 9.71 -16.00 -0.63
N VAL A 86 9.25 -15.00 -1.41
CA VAL A 86 10.04 -13.80 -1.73
C VAL A 86 9.61 -12.55 -0.97
N LEU A 87 8.45 -12.63 -0.30
CA LEU A 87 7.88 -11.57 0.51
C LEU A 87 8.27 -11.79 1.98
N PRO A 88 8.93 -10.83 2.67
CA PRO A 88 9.23 -10.97 4.09
C PRO A 88 7.95 -10.95 4.95
N GLU A 89 8.01 -11.44 6.19
CA GLU A 89 6.84 -11.38 7.10
C GLU A 89 6.57 -9.96 7.62
N GLU A 90 7.61 -9.15 7.72
CA GLU A 90 7.55 -7.78 8.21
C GLU A 90 8.39 -6.86 7.30
N LEU A 91 7.93 -5.63 7.09
CA LEU A 91 8.65 -4.59 6.35
C LEU A 91 9.02 -3.43 7.29
N GLU A 92 10.30 -3.32 7.63
CA GLU A 92 10.84 -2.24 8.46
C GLU A 92 11.18 -1.00 7.61
N VAL A 93 10.14 -0.28 7.17
CA VAL A 93 10.30 0.87 6.25
C VAL A 93 9.87 2.22 6.83
N LEU A 94 9.04 2.23 7.89
CA LEU A 94 8.37 3.43 8.40
C LEU A 94 8.40 3.52 9.94
N GLY A 95 9.49 3.07 10.56
CA GLY A 95 9.62 3.00 12.02
C GLY A 95 9.01 1.72 12.58
N GLU A 96 7.69 1.59 12.58
CA GLU A 96 7.02 0.33 12.92
C GLU A 96 6.97 -0.63 11.71
N PRO A 97 7.08 -1.95 11.95
CA PRO A 97 7.06 -2.91 10.86
C PRO A 97 5.66 -3.07 10.27
N LEU A 98 5.52 -2.93 8.95
CA LEU A 98 4.30 -3.33 8.25
C LEU A 98 4.22 -4.86 8.26
N ARG A 99 3.09 -5.41 8.72
CA ARG A 99 2.90 -6.85 8.90
C ARG A 99 2.22 -7.45 7.69
N ARG A 100 2.78 -8.53 7.16
CA ARG A 100 2.21 -9.27 6.03
C ARG A 100 0.91 -9.98 6.42
N SER A 101 -0.13 -9.80 5.62
CA SER A 101 -1.41 -10.51 5.75
C SER A 101 -1.36 -11.91 5.11
N VAL A 102 -2.45 -12.67 5.28
CA VAL A 102 -2.63 -13.96 4.61
C VAL A 102 -2.89 -13.72 3.12
N PRO A 103 -2.28 -14.50 2.19
CA PRO A 103 -2.52 -14.32 0.77
C PRO A 103 -3.98 -14.59 0.41
N THR A 104 -4.51 -13.81 -0.52
CA THR A 104 -5.80 -14.06 -1.15
C THR A 104 -5.59 -14.52 -2.60
N ILE A 105 -6.47 -15.41 -3.07
CA ILE A 105 -6.50 -15.84 -4.47
C ILE A 105 -7.89 -15.53 -5.01
N GLU A 106 -7.94 -14.72 -6.07
CA GLU A 106 -9.16 -14.40 -6.79
C GLU A 106 -9.26 -15.25 -8.06
N GLN A 107 -10.48 -15.72 -8.38
CA GLN A 107 -10.77 -16.43 -9.62
C GLN A 107 -12.06 -15.89 -10.25
N VAL A 108 -11.94 -15.38 -11.47
CA VAL A 108 -13.07 -14.86 -12.25
C VAL A 108 -13.40 -15.86 -13.36
N LEU A 109 -14.63 -16.37 -13.34
CA LEU A 109 -15.16 -17.30 -14.34
C LEU A 109 -16.13 -16.55 -15.27
N ALA A 110 -15.60 -15.96 -16.33
CA ALA A 110 -16.41 -15.24 -17.31
C ALA A 110 -17.16 -16.19 -18.25
N ARG A 111 -18.42 -15.86 -18.56
CA ARG A 111 -19.24 -16.65 -19.48
C ARG A 111 -18.70 -16.52 -20.90
N GLY A 112 -18.29 -17.63 -21.51
CA GLY A 112 -17.81 -17.67 -22.90
C GLY A 112 -16.29 -17.64 -23.05
N GLU A 113 -15.54 -17.45 -21.96
CA GLU A 113 -14.08 -17.58 -21.95
C GLU A 113 -13.62 -19.02 -21.70
N LYS A 114 -12.44 -19.35 -22.24
CA LYS A 114 -11.80 -20.65 -21.98
C LYS A 114 -10.93 -20.55 -20.73
N GLY A 115 -11.54 -20.80 -19.58
CA GLY A 115 -10.86 -20.92 -18.28
C GLY A 115 -10.93 -19.66 -17.41
N PRO A 116 -10.53 -19.77 -16.13
CA PRO A 116 -10.57 -18.66 -15.20
C PRO A 116 -9.51 -17.59 -15.52
N VAL A 117 -9.79 -16.37 -15.06
CA VAL A 117 -8.76 -15.34 -14.87
C VAL A 117 -8.46 -15.31 -13.38
N CYS A 118 -7.22 -15.62 -13.02
CA CYS A 118 -6.82 -15.69 -11.62
C CYS A 118 -5.91 -14.52 -11.24
N ALA A 119 -5.93 -14.18 -9.95
CA ALA A 119 -4.96 -13.29 -9.33
C ALA A 119 -4.58 -13.80 -7.94
N VAL A 120 -3.39 -13.46 -7.48
CA VAL A 120 -2.94 -13.64 -6.10
C VAL A 120 -2.49 -12.31 -5.54
N GLU A 121 -2.82 -12.06 -4.28
CA GLU A 121 -2.53 -10.82 -3.59
C GLU A 121 -2.04 -11.10 -2.18
N VAL A 122 -1.09 -10.30 -1.73
CA VAL A 122 -0.59 -10.29 -0.36
C VAL A 122 -0.51 -8.84 0.07
N SER A 123 -1.10 -8.52 1.21
CA SER A 123 -1.09 -7.16 1.74
C SER A 123 -0.11 -7.02 2.89
N TYR A 124 0.31 -5.78 3.16
CA TYR A 124 1.01 -5.38 4.38
C TYR A 124 0.29 -4.19 4.98
N GLU A 125 0.11 -4.22 6.29
CA GLU A 125 -0.60 -3.18 7.03
C GLU A 125 0.23 -2.75 8.24
N GLY A 126 0.17 -1.46 8.58
CA GLY A 126 0.78 -0.91 9.78
C GLY A 126 0.58 0.61 9.84
N SER A 127 1.29 1.26 10.75
CA SER A 127 1.27 2.71 10.89
C SER A 127 2.68 3.28 11.01
N SER A 128 2.79 4.58 10.76
CA SER A 128 4.01 5.34 10.93
C SER A 128 3.72 6.53 11.82
N ALA A 129 4.29 6.55 13.03
CA ALA A 129 4.26 7.74 13.86
C ALA A 129 5.00 8.90 13.20
N LEU A 130 4.40 10.08 13.29
CA LEU A 130 4.88 11.33 12.73
C LEU A 130 5.22 12.27 13.88
N GLU A 131 6.53 12.48 14.06
CA GLU A 131 7.02 13.50 14.98
C GLU A 131 6.70 14.90 14.46
N GLU A 132 6.50 15.85 15.37
CA GLU A 132 6.26 17.27 15.06
C GLU A 132 7.29 17.80 14.07
N THR A 133 8.57 17.52 14.31
CA THR A 133 9.65 18.01 13.44
C THR A 133 9.65 17.40 12.04
N THR A 134 9.00 16.25 11.84
CA THR A 134 8.81 15.62 10.53
C THR A 134 7.66 16.29 9.77
N LEU A 135 6.62 16.72 10.48
CA LEU A 135 5.45 17.40 9.92
C LEU A 135 5.72 18.86 9.54
N GLU A 136 6.68 19.52 10.20
CA GLU A 136 7.08 20.89 9.91
C GLU A 136 7.92 21.07 8.63
N ASP A 137 8.61 20.01 8.18
CA ASP A 137 9.54 20.05 7.05
C ASP A 137 9.21 18.95 6.00
N PRO A 138 8.64 19.33 4.84
CA PRO A 138 8.34 18.38 3.76
C PRO A 138 9.54 17.54 3.31
N ALA A 139 10.76 18.05 3.41
CA ALA A 139 11.96 17.31 3.03
C ALA A 139 12.29 16.17 4.00
N ARG A 140 11.87 16.28 5.28
CA ARG A 140 12.01 15.21 6.27
C ARG A 140 10.96 14.13 6.06
N LEU A 141 9.73 14.52 5.76
CA LEU A 141 8.69 13.57 5.38
C LEU A 141 9.11 12.72 4.17
N GLU A 142 9.68 13.36 3.14
CA GLU A 142 10.21 12.65 1.98
C GLU A 142 11.34 11.67 2.35
N GLN A 143 12.25 12.07 3.25
CA GLN A 143 13.32 11.19 3.73
C GLN A 143 12.78 9.98 4.50
N SER A 144 11.75 10.17 5.32
CA SER A 144 11.10 9.09 6.07
C SER A 144 10.39 8.10 5.14
N LEU A 145 9.82 8.55 4.02
CA LEU A 145 9.15 7.70 3.03
C LEU A 145 10.09 7.09 1.99
N ALA A 146 11.29 7.62 1.79
CA ALA A 146 12.24 7.14 0.78
C ALA A 146 12.60 5.64 0.85
N PRO A 147 12.71 4.99 2.04
CA PRO A 147 12.90 3.56 2.15
C PRO A 147 11.77 2.73 1.51
N LEU A 148 10.52 3.20 1.60
CA LEU A 148 9.36 2.53 1.02
C LEU A 148 9.52 2.39 -0.50
N GLY A 149 9.88 3.47 -1.20
CA GLY A 149 10.07 3.42 -2.66
C GLY A 149 11.14 2.42 -3.11
N ARG A 150 12.28 2.35 -2.39
CA ARG A 150 13.34 1.36 -2.67
C ARG A 150 12.87 -0.07 -2.42
N MET A 151 12.11 -0.26 -1.35
CA MET A 151 11.53 -1.55 -0.99
C MET A 151 10.55 -2.01 -2.07
N LEU A 152 9.61 -1.15 -2.50
CA LEU A 152 8.62 -1.46 -3.54
C LEU A 152 9.29 -1.88 -4.85
N ALA A 153 10.33 -1.15 -5.27
CA ALA A 153 11.11 -1.52 -6.45
C ALA A 153 11.76 -2.91 -6.30
N SER A 154 12.32 -3.22 -5.13
CA SER A 154 12.92 -4.53 -4.85
C SER A 154 11.88 -5.66 -4.84
N ILE A 155 10.70 -5.44 -4.25
CA ILE A 155 9.59 -6.42 -4.30
C ILE A 155 9.17 -6.66 -5.74
N LEU A 156 8.90 -5.60 -6.50
CA LEU A 156 8.44 -5.71 -7.89
C LEU A 156 9.42 -6.56 -8.73
N VAL A 157 10.72 -6.29 -8.64
CA VAL A 157 11.75 -7.09 -9.35
C VAL A 157 11.70 -8.57 -8.94
N ARG A 158 11.67 -8.87 -7.63
CA ARG A 158 11.63 -10.26 -7.14
C ARG A 158 10.37 -11.01 -7.55
N VAL A 159 9.23 -10.33 -7.55
CA VAL A 159 7.94 -10.92 -7.95
C VAL A 159 7.90 -11.18 -9.46
N THR A 160 8.51 -10.31 -10.27
CA THR A 160 8.62 -10.52 -11.72
C THR A 160 9.44 -11.74 -12.11
N ASP A 161 10.42 -12.13 -11.31
CA ASP A 161 11.23 -13.34 -11.56
C ASP A 161 10.50 -14.65 -11.18
N LEU A 162 9.30 -14.57 -10.61
CA LEU A 162 8.53 -15.76 -10.22
C LEU A 162 7.90 -16.47 -11.43
N PRO A 163 7.81 -17.81 -11.40
CA PRO A 163 7.36 -18.63 -12.53
C PRO A 163 5.83 -18.65 -12.69
N PHE A 164 5.18 -17.49 -12.59
CA PHE A 164 3.73 -17.38 -12.76
C PHE A 164 3.29 -17.61 -14.20
N ALA A 165 2.15 -18.29 -14.33
CA ALA A 165 1.61 -18.64 -15.62
C ALA A 165 0.59 -17.60 -16.10
N PHE A 166 1.09 -16.57 -16.79
CA PHE A 166 0.24 -15.51 -17.33
C PHE A 166 -0.55 -15.97 -18.57
N ARG A 167 -1.71 -15.35 -18.77
CA ARG A 167 -2.46 -15.43 -20.03
C ARG A 167 -1.67 -14.76 -21.15
N ALA A 168 -1.99 -15.10 -22.40
CA ALA A 168 -1.44 -14.35 -23.52
C ALA A 168 -1.86 -12.88 -23.38
N ALA A 169 -0.93 -11.95 -23.63
CA ALA A 169 -1.31 -10.53 -23.66
C ALA A 169 -2.35 -10.34 -24.77
N ASP A 170 -3.45 -9.67 -24.46
CA ASP A 170 -4.36 -9.21 -25.50
C ASP A 170 -3.56 -8.27 -26.40
N THR A 171 -3.21 -8.76 -27.58
CA THR A 171 -2.59 -7.96 -28.63
C THR A 171 -3.74 -7.19 -29.26
N ALA A 172 -4.16 -6.11 -28.63
CA ALA A 172 -5.06 -5.17 -29.30
C ALA A 172 -4.28 -4.54 -30.47
N PRO A 173 -4.84 -4.54 -31.71
CA PRO A 173 -4.24 -3.91 -32.88
C PRO A 173 -4.17 -2.39 -32.77
#